data_AF-A0A8S0TF85-F1
#
_entry.id   AF-A0A8S0TF85-F1
#
_cell.length_a   1.000
_cell.length_b   1.000
_cell.length_c   1.000
_cell.angle_alpha   90.00
_cell.angle_beta   90.00
_cell.angle_gamma   90.00
#
_symmetry.space_group_name_H-M   'P 1'
#
loop_
_entity.id
_entity.type
_entity.pdbx_description
1 polymer ?
#
loop_
_entity_poly.entity_id
_entity_poly.type
_entity_poly.pdbx_seq_one_letter_code
_entity_poly.pdbx_strand_id
1 'polypeptide(L)'
;MISQFFVLSQRGDNIVFRDYRGDIQKGSAEIFFRKVKFWKEDGKEEAPPVFSLDGVNYIHVKVVGLLFVATTRNNLPPSLVLELLQRVARVIKDYLGVLNEESLRKNFVLVYELLDEVIGYILTSEVDGTIQMKSYLSGNPEIRVAFNDDLTIGRGGSGSSGSGSVILDYCNFHESVHLDSFDVDRTLSLVPPDGEFPVMNYRITQEFKPPFRINTLIEESGNYKVDHIYPLN
;
A
#
# COMPACT_ATOMS: atom_id res chain seq x y z
N MET A 1 -4.19 -0.24 6.67
CA MET A 1 -2.99 -1.08 6.46
C MET A 1 -2.79 -1.98 7.67
N ILE A 2 -2.17 -3.14 7.53
CA ILE A 2 -1.82 -4.02 8.65
C ILE A 2 -0.67 -3.38 9.44
N SER A 3 -0.77 -3.40 10.76
CA SER A 3 0.23 -2.87 11.69
C SER A 3 1.27 -3.92 12.07
N GLN A 4 0.83 -5.11 12.50
CA GLN A 4 1.73 -6.22 12.83
C GLN A 4 1.20 -7.52 12.21
N PHE A 5 2.12 -8.43 11.91
CA PHE A 5 1.85 -9.79 11.50
C PHE A 5 2.62 -10.76 12.39
N PHE A 6 1.97 -11.82 12.87
CA PHE A 6 2.64 -12.84 13.64
C PHE A 6 2.01 -14.22 13.45
N VAL A 7 2.85 -15.25 13.62
CA VAL A 7 2.46 -16.66 13.58
C VAL A 7 2.74 -17.29 14.93
N LEU A 8 1.70 -17.87 15.53
CA LEU A 8 1.78 -18.53 16.83
C LEU A 8 1.67 -20.05 16.70
N SER A 9 2.38 -20.76 17.58
CA SER A 9 2.13 -22.18 17.84
C SER A 9 0.77 -22.37 18.52
N GLN A 10 0.28 -23.62 18.58
CA GLN A 10 -0.91 -23.97 19.36
C GLN A 10 -0.76 -23.67 20.86
N ARG A 11 0.49 -23.56 21.33
CA ARG A 11 0.83 -23.27 22.73
C ARG A 11 0.92 -21.78 23.02
N GLY A 12 0.92 -20.94 21.97
CA GLY A 12 1.04 -19.49 22.07
C GLY A 12 2.46 -18.97 21.88
N ASP A 13 3.40 -19.83 21.48
CA ASP A 13 4.78 -19.40 21.22
C ASP A 13 4.84 -18.59 19.93
N ASN A 14 5.50 -17.43 19.99
CA ASN A 14 5.81 -16.66 18.79
C ASN A 14 6.82 -17.44 17.94
N ILE A 15 6.39 -17.86 16.75
CA ILE A 15 7.26 -18.48 15.75
C ILE A 15 7.80 -17.39 14.83
N VAL A 16 6.92 -16.52 14.35
CA VAL A 16 7.25 -15.38 13.50
C VAL A 16 6.57 -14.14 14.06
N PHE A 17 7.29 -13.03 14.09
CA PHE A 17 6.75 -11.73 14.48
C PHE A 17 7.38 -10.65 13.61
N ARG A 18 6.54 -9.85 12.96
CA ARG A 18 6.93 -8.70 12.14
C ARG A 18 6.03 -7.52 12.48
N ASP A 19 6.66 -6.38 12.80
CA ASP A 19 5.98 -5.12 13.08
C ASP A 19 6.30 -4.15 11.94
N TYR A 20 5.27 -3.75 11.19
CA TYR A 20 5.42 -2.88 10.01
C TYR A 20 5.26 -1.40 10.35
N ARG A 21 4.57 -1.07 11.46
CA ARG A 21 4.19 0.32 11.76
C ARG A 21 4.67 0.83 13.11
N GLY A 22 4.96 -0.05 14.06
CA GLY A 22 5.34 0.31 15.42
C GLY A 22 4.24 1.07 16.20
N ASP A 23 2.99 1.05 15.72
CA ASP A 23 1.87 1.80 16.28
C ASP A 23 1.06 1.02 17.32
N ILE A 24 1.42 -0.24 17.55
CA ILE A 24 0.80 -1.15 18.54
C ILE A 24 1.82 -1.53 19.60
N GLN A 25 1.38 -1.56 20.86
CA GLN A 25 2.24 -1.89 21.99
C GLN A 25 2.81 -3.32 21.90
N LYS A 26 4.02 -3.49 22.43
CA LYS A 26 4.66 -4.81 22.57
C LYS A 26 3.78 -5.73 23.45
N GLY A 27 3.70 -7.01 23.10
CA GLY A 27 2.88 -8.01 23.81
C GLY A 27 1.50 -8.27 23.21
N SER A 28 1.15 -7.64 22.09
CA SER A 28 -0.10 -7.88 21.35
C SER A 28 -0.36 -9.36 21.04
N ALA A 29 0.68 -10.13 20.71
CA ALA A 29 0.60 -11.57 20.46
C ALA A 29 0.15 -12.37 21.70
N GLU A 30 0.66 -12.03 22.88
CA GLU A 30 0.28 -12.68 24.14
C GLU A 30 -1.16 -12.33 24.53
N ILE A 31 -1.52 -11.05 24.38
CA ILE A 31 -2.87 -10.55 24.63
C ILE A 31 -3.88 -11.29 23.72
N PHE A 32 -3.57 -11.38 22.43
CA PHE A 32 -4.35 -12.13 21.46
C PHE A 32 -4.52 -13.59 21.89
N PHE A 33 -3.43 -14.29 22.16
CA PHE A 33 -3.47 -15.72 22.47
C PHE A 33 -4.28 -15.99 23.74
N ARG A 34 -4.11 -15.16 24.78
CA ARG A 34 -4.88 -15.25 26.01
C ARG A 34 -6.38 -15.04 25.75
N LYS A 35 -6.75 -14.02 24.97
CA LYS A 35 -8.15 -13.73 24.65
C LYS A 35 -8.80 -14.86 23.83
N VAL A 36 -8.10 -15.39 22.83
CA VAL A 36 -8.60 -16.49 22.00
C VAL A 36 -8.72 -17.80 22.79
N LYS A 37 -7.75 -18.12 23.65
CA LYS A 37 -7.75 -19.35 24.45
C LYS A 37 -8.83 -19.37 25.53
N PHE A 38 -9.13 -18.21 26.11
CA PHE A 38 -10.15 -18.07 27.16
C PHE A 38 -11.39 -17.36 26.64
N TRP A 39 -11.74 -17.57 25.37
CA TRP A 39 -12.96 -16.98 24.80
C TRP A 39 -14.19 -17.55 25.50
N LYS A 40 -15.00 -16.68 26.11
CA LYS A 40 -16.23 -17.05 26.83
C LYS A 40 -17.40 -16.12 26.52
N GLU A 41 -17.31 -15.33 25.46
CA GLU A 41 -18.40 -14.46 25.03
C GLU A 41 -19.43 -15.27 24.23
N ASP A 42 -20.72 -15.09 24.57
CA ASP A 42 -21.89 -15.66 23.89
C ASP A 42 -22.01 -17.19 23.82
N GLY A 43 -21.45 -17.93 24.78
CA GLY A 43 -21.62 -19.38 24.87
C GLY A 43 -20.95 -20.18 23.74
N LYS A 44 -20.10 -19.52 22.93
CA LYS A 44 -19.24 -20.15 21.94
C LYS A 44 -17.88 -20.44 22.56
N GLU A 45 -17.37 -21.65 22.34
CA GLU A 45 -16.05 -22.08 22.83
C GLU A 45 -14.89 -21.57 21.95
N GLU A 46 -15.18 -21.03 20.76
CA GLU A 46 -14.17 -20.53 19.82
C GLU A 46 -14.32 -19.03 19.55
N ALA A 47 -13.18 -18.34 19.51
CA ALA A 47 -13.13 -16.92 19.17
C ALA A 47 -13.48 -16.68 17.69
N PRO A 48 -14.19 -15.59 17.37
CA PRO A 48 -14.47 -15.23 15.99
C PRO A 48 -13.18 -14.88 15.24
N PRO A 49 -13.09 -15.09 13.91
CA PRO A 49 -11.90 -14.79 13.11
C PRO A 49 -11.43 -13.34 13.22
N VAL A 50 -12.35 -12.42 13.55
CA VAL A 50 -12.10 -10.99 13.70
C VAL A 50 -12.72 -10.53 15.01
N PHE A 51 -11.94 -9.82 15.82
CA PHE A 51 -12.43 -9.15 17.02
C PHE A 51 -11.55 -7.93 17.33
N SER A 52 -12.08 -7.02 18.14
CA SER A 52 -11.39 -5.80 18.53
C SER A 52 -11.15 -5.80 20.03
N LEU A 53 -9.97 -5.35 20.46
CA LEU A 53 -9.59 -5.22 21.87
C LEU A 53 -8.70 -3.99 22.02
N ASP A 54 -9.03 -3.11 22.98
CA ASP A 54 -8.25 -1.91 23.31
C ASP A 54 -7.91 -1.03 22.09
N GLY A 55 -8.85 -0.89 21.16
CA GLY A 55 -8.67 -0.11 19.92
C GLY A 55 -7.76 -0.77 18.87
N VAL A 56 -7.42 -2.05 19.05
CA VAL A 56 -6.69 -2.87 18.08
C VAL A 56 -7.62 -3.94 17.52
N ASN A 57 -7.73 -4.02 16.21
CA ASN A 57 -8.46 -5.08 15.53
C ASN A 57 -7.51 -6.26 15.30
N TYR A 58 -7.89 -7.43 15.79
CA TYR A 58 -7.21 -8.70 15.58
C TYR A 58 -7.97 -9.50 14.54
N ILE A 59 -7.26 -9.92 13.49
CA ILE A 59 -7.78 -10.73 12.40
C ILE A 59 -6.91 -11.96 12.31
N HIS A 60 -7.50 -13.15 12.38
CA HIS A 60 -6.74 -14.39 12.43
C HIS A 60 -7.35 -15.54 11.64
N VAL A 61 -6.48 -16.46 11.21
CA VAL A 61 -6.84 -17.71 10.55
C VAL A 61 -6.00 -18.84 11.15
N LYS A 62 -6.62 -19.99 11.40
CA LYS A 62 -5.93 -21.21 11.83
C LYS A 62 -5.63 -22.09 10.62
N VAL A 63 -4.35 -22.34 10.35
CA VAL A 63 -3.88 -23.15 9.21
C VAL A 63 -2.95 -24.24 9.71
N VAL A 64 -3.32 -25.52 9.54
CA VAL A 64 -2.52 -26.68 9.98
C VAL A 64 -2.13 -26.57 11.48
N GLY A 65 -3.03 -26.03 12.29
CA GLY A 65 -2.81 -25.83 13.72
C GLY A 65 -1.95 -24.61 14.09
N LEU A 66 -1.40 -23.88 13.12
CA LEU A 66 -0.72 -22.60 13.36
C LEU A 66 -1.73 -21.45 13.30
N LEU A 67 -1.55 -20.45 14.15
CA LEU A 67 -2.39 -19.26 14.17
C LEU A 67 -1.68 -18.13 13.43
N PHE A 68 -2.20 -17.77 12.26
CA PHE A 68 -1.75 -16.62 11.49
C PHE A 68 -2.59 -15.42 11.89
N VAL A 69 -1.95 -14.33 12.31
CA VAL A 69 -2.62 -13.17 12.89
C VAL A 69 -2.08 -11.88 12.29
N ALA A 70 -2.99 -10.98 11.95
CA ALA A 70 -2.69 -9.61 11.58
C ALA A 70 -3.45 -8.66 12.52
N THR A 71 -2.79 -7.57 12.90
CA THR A 71 -3.39 -6.51 13.71
C THR A 71 -3.50 -5.21 12.94
N THR A 72 -4.52 -4.41 13.21
CA THR A 72 -4.68 -3.07 12.61
C THR A 72 -5.38 -2.13 13.57
N ARG A 73 -4.91 -0.89 13.67
CA ARG A 73 -5.66 0.22 14.31
C ARG A 73 -6.59 0.95 13.35
N ASN A 74 -6.33 0.83 12.05
CA ASN A 74 -7.12 1.48 11.02
C ASN A 74 -8.32 0.60 10.64
N ASN A 75 -9.38 1.25 10.15
CA ASN A 75 -10.52 0.56 9.56
C ASN A 75 -10.12 -0.07 8.21
N LEU A 76 -9.85 -1.37 8.21
CA LEU A 76 -9.57 -2.15 7.01
C LEU A 76 -10.69 -3.17 6.78
N PRO A 77 -11.07 -3.43 5.52
CA PRO A 77 -12.00 -4.52 5.20
C PRO A 77 -11.45 -5.85 5.74
N PRO A 78 -12.15 -6.54 6.66
CA PRO A 78 -11.61 -7.75 7.27
C PRO A 78 -11.45 -8.91 6.28
N SER A 79 -12.28 -8.95 5.23
CA SER A 79 -12.19 -9.92 4.14
C SER A 79 -10.83 -9.86 3.42
N LEU A 80 -10.32 -8.66 3.15
CA LEU A 80 -9.03 -8.45 2.51
C LEU A 80 -7.90 -9.05 3.36
N VAL A 81 -7.91 -8.79 4.66
CA VAL A 81 -6.89 -9.28 5.58
C VAL A 81 -6.99 -10.80 5.77
N LEU A 82 -8.20 -11.34 5.89
CA LEU A 82 -8.41 -12.80 5.96
C LEU A 82 -7.88 -13.50 4.71
N GLU A 83 -8.16 -12.96 3.52
CA GLU A 83 -7.66 -13.52 2.27
C GLU A 83 -6.13 -13.39 2.18
N LEU A 84 -5.56 -12.26 2.61
CA LEU A 84 -4.12 -12.09 2.68
C LEU A 84 -3.46 -13.13 3.59
N LEU A 85 -3.99 -13.35 4.80
CA LEU A 85 -3.46 -14.36 5.74
C LEU A 85 -3.50 -15.77 5.15
N GLN A 86 -4.57 -16.12 4.44
CA GLN A 86 -4.67 -17.41 3.76
C GLN A 86 -3.66 -17.53 2.59
N ARG A 87 -3.48 -16.46 1.80
CA ARG A 87 -2.50 -16.43 0.72
C ARG A 87 -1.07 -16.52 1.24
N VAL A 88 -0.73 -15.78 2.30
CA VAL A 88 0.58 -15.83 2.96
C VAL A 88 0.87 -17.26 3.46
N ALA A 89 -0.09 -17.91 4.12
CA ALA A 89 0.08 -19.28 4.57
C ALA A 89 0.29 -20.27 3.41
N ARG A 90 -0.39 -20.06 2.26
CA ARG A 90 -0.18 -20.87 1.04
C ARG A 90 1.20 -20.63 0.44
N VAL A 91 1.60 -19.37 0.23
CA VAL A 91 2.92 -19.03 -0.31
C VAL A 91 4.03 -19.63 0.56
N ILE A 92 3.96 -19.46 1.88
CA ILE A 92 4.96 -20.04 2.79
C ILE A 92 4.97 -21.57 2.69
N LYS A 93 3.79 -22.22 2.61
CA LYS A 93 3.72 -23.67 2.41
C LYS A 93 4.37 -24.10 1.09
N ASP A 94 4.13 -23.36 0.02
CA ASP A 94 4.63 -23.71 -1.33
C ASP A 94 6.15 -23.57 -1.41
N TYR A 95 6.73 -22.54 -0.76
CA TYR A 95 8.19 -22.36 -0.67
C TYR A 95 8.86 -23.35 0.29
N LEU A 96 8.24 -23.68 1.43
CA LEU A 96 8.82 -24.60 2.42
C LEU A 96 8.49 -26.08 2.15
N GLY A 97 7.60 -26.37 1.20
CA GLY A 97 7.03 -27.70 0.92
C GLY A 97 6.04 -28.19 1.98
N VAL A 98 6.32 -27.96 3.27
CA VAL A 98 5.47 -28.33 4.40
C VAL A 98 5.35 -27.17 5.38
N LEU A 99 4.10 -26.86 5.77
CA LEU A 99 3.79 -25.83 6.76
C LEU A 99 3.62 -26.44 8.15
N ASN A 100 4.67 -26.37 8.96
CA ASN A 100 4.64 -26.72 10.38
C ASN A 100 5.60 -25.82 11.18
N GLU A 101 5.57 -25.92 12.51
CA GLU A 101 6.41 -25.10 13.38
C GLU A 101 7.92 -25.29 13.15
N GLU A 102 8.37 -26.52 12.92
CA GLU A 102 9.78 -26.83 12.70
C GLU A 102 10.31 -26.22 11.40
N SER A 103 9.56 -26.35 10.31
CA SER A 103 9.88 -25.79 9.00
C SER A 103 9.98 -24.26 9.07
N LEU A 104 9.04 -23.60 9.77
CA LEU A 104 9.09 -22.14 9.95
C LEU A 104 10.31 -21.71 10.76
N ARG A 105 10.62 -22.41 11.86
CA ARG A 105 11.77 -22.10 12.71
C ARG A 105 13.11 -22.33 12.02
N LYS A 106 13.22 -23.35 11.17
CA LYS A 106 14.45 -23.63 10.40
C LYS A 106 14.69 -22.63 9.27
N ASN A 107 13.63 -22.09 8.68
CA ASN A 107 13.69 -21.24 7.49
C ASN A 107 13.23 -19.79 7.77
N PHE A 108 13.48 -19.28 8.98
CA PHE A 108 12.95 -17.97 9.40
C PHE A 108 13.40 -16.82 8.48
N VAL A 109 14.62 -16.87 7.93
CA VAL A 109 15.13 -15.85 6.99
C VAL A 109 14.23 -15.76 5.75
N LEU A 110 14.01 -16.89 5.06
CA LEU A 110 13.14 -16.95 3.89
C LEU A 110 11.70 -16.52 4.22
N VAL A 111 11.18 -16.91 5.39
CA VAL A 111 9.83 -16.49 5.80
C VAL A 111 9.76 -14.98 5.99
N TYR A 112 10.79 -14.35 6.56
CA TYR A 112 10.83 -12.89 6.71
C TYR A 112 10.90 -12.18 5.35
N GLU A 113 11.70 -12.68 4.41
CA GLU A 113 11.77 -12.14 3.04
C GLU A 113 10.42 -12.24 2.33
N LEU A 114 9.77 -13.41 2.39
CA LEU A 114 8.44 -13.60 1.80
C LEU A 114 7.38 -12.66 2.42
N LEU A 115 7.46 -12.40 3.72
CA LEU A 115 6.55 -11.49 4.40
C LEU A 115 6.77 -10.04 4.00
N ASP A 116 8.03 -9.61 3.92
CA ASP A 116 8.38 -8.25 3.50
C ASP A 116 8.03 -8.03 2.01
N GLU A 117 8.07 -9.05 1.16
CA GLU A 117 7.62 -8.95 -0.23
C GLU A 117 6.09 -8.91 -0.35
N VAL A 118 5.37 -9.75 0.40
CA VAL A 118 3.90 -9.87 0.28
C VAL A 118 3.15 -8.75 1.00
N ILE A 119 3.69 -8.27 2.13
CA ILE A 119 3.09 -7.24 2.99
C ILE A 119 3.90 -5.93 2.91
N GLY A 120 4.81 -5.84 1.94
CA GLY A 120 5.78 -4.78 1.79
C GLY A 120 5.22 -3.37 1.77
N TYR A 121 6.06 -2.44 2.23
CA TYR A 121 5.76 -1.03 2.27
C TYR A 121 6.11 -0.37 0.93
N ILE A 122 5.19 0.42 0.37
CA ILE A 122 5.52 1.32 -0.73
C ILE A 122 6.45 2.39 -0.16
N LEU A 123 7.75 2.28 -0.43
CA LEU A 123 8.75 3.23 0.07
C LEU A 123 8.47 4.65 -0.44
N THR A 124 8.17 4.76 -1.74
CA THR A 124 7.86 6.02 -2.41
C THR A 124 6.91 5.75 -3.58
N SER A 125 5.87 6.56 -3.71
CA SER A 125 5.00 6.58 -4.90
C SER A 125 4.68 8.03 -5.21
N GLU A 126 5.11 8.47 -6.37
CA GLU A 126 4.86 9.82 -6.86
C GLU A 126 4.69 9.85 -8.36
N VAL A 127 3.92 10.83 -8.82
CA VAL A 127 3.75 11.18 -10.22
C VAL A 127 4.30 12.58 -10.39
N ASP A 128 5.45 12.67 -11.07
CA ASP A 128 5.97 13.93 -11.60
C ASP A 128 5.52 14.03 -13.06
N GLY A 129 4.62 14.98 -13.33
CA GLY A 129 3.97 15.14 -14.63
C GLY A 129 4.21 16.52 -15.25
N THR A 130 4.13 16.58 -16.58
CA THR A 130 4.25 17.82 -17.35
C THR A 130 3.17 17.86 -18.43
N ILE A 131 2.48 19.00 -18.52
CA ILE A 131 1.58 19.32 -19.63
C ILE A 131 2.39 20.06 -20.68
N GLN A 132 2.67 19.39 -21.80
CA GLN A 132 3.36 19.96 -22.96
C GLN A 132 2.33 20.50 -23.96
N MET A 133 2.54 21.72 -24.45
CA MET A 133 1.74 22.30 -25.52
C MET A 133 2.59 22.47 -26.79
N LYS A 134 1.97 22.18 -27.94
CA LYS A 134 2.53 22.42 -29.27
C LYS A 134 1.65 23.41 -30.01
N SER A 135 2.08 24.66 -30.07
CA SER A 135 1.33 25.73 -30.75
C SER A 135 1.93 26.03 -32.12
N TYR A 136 1.06 26.03 -33.13
CA TYR A 136 1.38 26.44 -34.51
C TYR A 136 0.30 27.40 -35.04
N LEU A 137 -0.29 28.19 -34.14
CA LEU A 137 -1.39 29.08 -34.45
C LEU A 137 -0.87 30.43 -34.92
N SER A 138 -1.35 30.90 -36.08
CA SER A 138 -0.97 32.21 -36.62
C SER A 138 -1.50 33.34 -35.73
N GLY A 139 -0.62 34.27 -35.36
CA GLY A 139 -0.99 35.50 -34.62
C GLY A 139 -1.08 35.33 -33.10
N ASN A 140 -0.62 34.19 -32.56
CA ASN A 140 -0.51 33.90 -31.13
C ASN A 140 -1.78 34.29 -30.34
N PRO A 141 -2.92 33.65 -30.65
CA PRO A 141 -4.17 33.97 -29.96
C PRO A 141 -4.11 33.57 -28.48
N GLU A 142 -4.88 34.26 -27.64
CA GLU A 142 -5.11 33.83 -26.25
C GLU A 142 -5.86 32.49 -26.23
N ILE A 143 -5.32 31.52 -25.51
CA ILE A 143 -5.90 30.20 -25.28
C ILE A 143 -6.26 30.06 -23.81
N ARG A 144 -7.41 29.42 -23.55
CA ARG A 144 -7.84 29.04 -22.21
C ARG A 144 -7.87 27.53 -22.05
N VAL A 145 -7.26 27.03 -20.98
CA VAL A 145 -7.21 25.61 -20.63
C VAL A 145 -7.91 25.44 -19.29
N ALA A 146 -9.08 24.80 -19.29
CA ALA A 146 -9.83 24.50 -18.08
C ALA A 146 -9.48 23.09 -17.56
N PHE A 147 -9.26 22.97 -16.26
CA PHE A 147 -9.11 21.68 -15.57
C PHE A 147 -10.42 21.26 -14.89
N ASN A 148 -10.40 20.10 -14.25
CA ASN A 148 -11.53 19.67 -13.44
C ASN A 148 -11.77 20.65 -12.28
N ASP A 149 -13.03 20.97 -12.00
CA ASP A 149 -13.44 21.85 -10.90
C ASP A 149 -13.01 21.32 -9.52
N ASP A 150 -12.84 19.99 -9.41
CA ASP A 150 -12.42 19.30 -8.18
C ASP A 150 -10.89 19.17 -8.05
N LEU A 151 -10.13 19.84 -8.91
CA LEU A 151 -8.68 19.97 -8.78
C LEU A 151 -8.35 20.79 -7.53
N THR A 152 -7.59 20.16 -6.63
CA THR A 152 -7.11 20.82 -5.41
C THR A 152 -5.59 20.81 -5.38
N ILE A 153 -5.01 21.86 -4.80
CA ILE A 153 -3.56 22.05 -4.74
C ILE A 153 -3.17 22.22 -3.27
N GLY A 154 -2.21 21.43 -2.83
CA GLY A 154 -1.66 21.41 -1.48
C GLY A 154 -2.27 20.35 -0.57
N ARG A 155 -1.47 19.90 0.40
CA ARG A 155 -1.83 18.86 1.40
C ARG A 155 -2.82 19.30 2.50
N GLY A 156 -3.52 20.42 2.34
CA GLY A 156 -4.17 21.14 3.43
C GLY A 156 -5.69 21.07 3.53
N GLY A 157 -6.39 20.27 2.71
CA GLY A 157 -7.85 20.27 2.67
C GLY A 157 -8.48 18.99 3.20
N SER A 158 -9.19 19.06 4.33
CA SER A 158 -10.20 18.08 4.75
C SER A 158 -11.44 18.11 3.81
N GLY A 159 -11.21 17.94 2.51
CA GLY A 159 -12.26 17.80 1.51
C GLY A 159 -12.71 16.34 1.44
N SER A 160 -14.01 16.10 1.47
CA SER A 160 -14.58 14.78 1.25
C SER A 160 -14.06 14.21 -0.07
N SER A 161 -13.27 13.14 0.02
CA SER A 161 -12.73 12.41 -1.12
C SER A 161 -13.87 11.79 -1.93
N GLY A 162 -14.43 12.56 -2.86
CA GLY A 162 -15.21 12.02 -3.96
C GLY A 162 -14.32 11.12 -4.81
N SER A 163 -14.87 10.01 -5.30
CA SER A 163 -14.20 9.12 -6.24
C SER A 163 -13.96 9.87 -7.56
N GLY A 164 -12.78 10.48 -7.73
CA GLY A 164 -12.37 11.16 -8.97
C GLY A 164 -11.56 12.44 -8.80
N SER A 165 -11.49 13.01 -7.59
CA SER A 165 -10.77 14.27 -7.37
C SER A 165 -9.25 14.09 -7.45
N VAL A 166 -8.62 14.96 -8.24
CA VAL A 166 -7.17 15.02 -8.41
C VAL A 166 -6.59 16.02 -7.41
N ILE A 167 -5.68 15.55 -6.56
CA ILE A 167 -5.00 16.36 -5.56
C ILE A 167 -3.54 16.51 -5.98
N LEU A 168 -3.13 17.72 -6.33
CA LEU A 168 -1.74 18.06 -6.63
C LEU A 168 -1.04 18.49 -5.34
N ASP A 169 0.18 18.01 -5.07
CA ASP A 169 0.98 18.52 -3.95
C ASP A 169 1.45 19.95 -4.24
N TYR A 170 2.00 20.16 -5.43
CA TYR A 170 2.38 21.47 -5.96
C TYR A 170 2.39 21.44 -7.48
N CYS A 171 2.33 22.63 -8.09
CA CYS A 171 2.48 22.82 -9.52
C CYS A 171 3.25 24.11 -9.83
N ASN A 172 3.94 24.10 -10.96
CA ASN A 172 4.67 25.25 -11.52
C ASN A 172 4.13 25.54 -12.92
N PHE A 173 4.04 26.82 -13.28
CA PHE A 173 3.51 27.26 -14.57
C PHE A 173 4.59 27.95 -15.41
N HIS A 174 4.41 27.91 -16.74
CA HIS A 174 5.22 28.70 -17.67
C HIS A 174 4.97 30.20 -17.48
N GLU A 175 5.96 31.02 -17.82
CA GLU A 175 5.86 32.49 -17.73
C GLU A 175 4.75 33.10 -18.58
N SER A 176 4.31 32.41 -19.63
CA SER A 176 3.23 32.87 -20.52
C SER A 176 1.82 32.63 -19.96
N VAL A 177 1.70 31.99 -18.80
CA VAL A 177 0.43 31.59 -18.19
C VAL A 177 -0.02 32.61 -17.16
N HIS A 178 -1.23 33.11 -17.34
CA HIS A 178 -1.94 34.00 -16.43
C HIS A 178 -2.89 33.18 -15.55
N LEU A 179 -2.83 33.43 -14.24
CA LEU A 179 -3.53 32.65 -13.22
C LEU A 179 -4.77 33.35 -12.65
N ASP A 180 -5.20 34.48 -13.24
CA ASP A 180 -6.27 35.32 -12.69
C ASP A 180 -7.59 34.57 -12.51
N SER A 181 -7.91 33.65 -13.43
CA SER A 181 -9.10 32.80 -13.38
C SER A 181 -8.88 31.48 -12.63
N PHE A 182 -7.63 31.08 -12.41
CA PHE A 182 -7.29 29.73 -11.95
C PHE A 182 -7.81 29.42 -10.54
N ASP A 183 -7.88 30.42 -9.67
CA ASP A 183 -8.44 30.26 -8.32
C ASP A 183 -9.96 30.15 -8.31
N VAL A 184 -10.64 30.64 -9.35
CA VAL A 184 -12.11 30.71 -9.45
C VAL A 184 -12.67 29.46 -10.12
N ASP A 185 -12.18 29.14 -11.32
CA ASP A 185 -12.76 28.12 -12.20
C ASP A 185 -11.72 27.11 -12.71
N ARG A 186 -10.52 27.09 -12.11
CA ARG A 186 -9.41 26.21 -12.51
C ARG A 186 -9.04 26.36 -13.99
N THR A 187 -9.23 27.56 -14.57
CA THR A 187 -8.84 27.88 -15.94
C THR A 187 -7.52 28.66 -16.00
N LEU A 188 -6.59 28.17 -16.81
CA LEU A 188 -5.38 28.88 -17.21
C LEU A 188 -5.64 29.70 -18.47
N SER A 189 -5.16 30.95 -18.52
CA SER A 189 -5.20 31.77 -19.73
C SER A 189 -3.77 32.06 -20.20
N LEU A 190 -3.43 31.79 -21.46
CA LEU A 190 -2.08 31.99 -21.97
C LEU A 190 -2.06 32.45 -23.43
N VAL A 191 -1.04 33.21 -23.80
CA VAL A 191 -0.65 33.41 -25.20
C VAL A 191 0.51 32.45 -25.47
N PRO A 192 0.29 31.33 -26.18
CA PRO A 192 1.32 30.30 -26.32
C PRO A 192 2.46 30.78 -27.22
N PRO A 193 3.73 30.59 -26.80
CA PRO A 193 4.87 30.67 -27.71
C PRO A 193 4.74 29.69 -28.88
N ASP A 194 5.39 30.03 -29.99
CA ASP A 194 5.46 29.14 -31.16
C ASP A 194 6.28 27.89 -30.84
N GLY A 195 5.80 26.73 -31.28
CA GLY A 195 6.47 25.45 -31.11
C GLY A 195 6.06 24.71 -29.83
N GLU A 196 7.01 23.95 -29.27
CA GLU A 196 6.80 23.06 -28.13
C GLU A 196 7.33 23.70 -26.85
N PHE A 197 6.48 23.82 -25.82
CA PHE A 197 6.87 24.33 -24.52
C PHE A 197 6.03 23.70 -23.39
N PRO A 198 6.58 23.56 -22.18
CA PRO A 198 5.84 23.07 -21.02
C PRO A 198 4.92 24.17 -20.50
N VAL A 199 3.62 23.91 -20.42
CA VAL A 199 2.64 24.86 -19.84
C VAL A 199 2.64 24.77 -18.32
N MET A 200 2.70 23.54 -17.79
CA MET A 200 2.57 23.26 -16.37
C MET A 200 3.36 22.00 -16.01
N ASN A 201 4.07 22.05 -14.88
CA ASN A 201 4.63 20.89 -14.20
C ASN A 201 3.86 20.65 -12.91
N TYR A 202 3.59 19.41 -12.55
CA TYR A 202 2.86 19.08 -11.34
C TYR A 202 3.43 17.84 -10.67
N ARG A 203 3.22 17.74 -9.36
CA ARG A 203 3.59 16.57 -8.55
C ARG A 203 2.40 16.07 -7.76
N ILE A 204 2.26 14.74 -7.70
CA ILE A 204 1.23 14.03 -6.91
C ILE A 204 1.91 12.91 -6.12
N THR A 205 1.73 12.88 -4.81
CA THR A 205 2.20 11.81 -3.90
C THR A 205 1.05 10.94 -3.40
N GLN A 206 -0.17 11.16 -3.91
CA GLN A 206 -1.30 10.29 -3.63
C GLN A 206 -1.05 8.88 -4.18
N GLU A 207 -1.53 7.88 -3.46
CA GLU A 207 -1.46 6.49 -3.92
C GLU A 207 -2.19 6.32 -5.27
N PHE A 208 -1.44 6.00 -6.32
CA PHE A 208 -1.99 5.60 -7.61
C PHE A 208 -1.78 4.11 -7.84
N LYS A 209 -2.66 3.50 -8.64
CA LYS A 209 -2.51 2.11 -9.05
C LYS A 209 -1.58 2.05 -10.27
N PRO A 210 -0.39 1.43 -10.18
CA PRO A 210 0.51 1.34 -11.32
C PRO A 210 -0.10 0.45 -12.42
N PRO A 211 0.18 0.76 -13.71
CA PRO A 211 -0.39 0.05 -14.84
C PRO A 211 0.08 -1.41 -14.93
N PHE A 212 1.28 -1.69 -14.44
CA PHE A 212 1.85 -3.04 -14.33
C PHE A 212 2.67 -3.14 -13.04
N ARG A 213 2.87 -4.37 -12.58
CA ARG A 213 3.74 -4.69 -11.44
C ARG A 213 4.82 -5.62 -11.94
N ILE A 214 6.08 -5.27 -11.67
CA ILE A 214 7.23 -6.11 -11.98
C ILE A 214 7.63 -6.78 -10.67
N ASN A 215 7.53 -8.11 -10.63
CA ASN A 215 8.15 -8.90 -9.58
C ASN A 215 9.51 -9.35 -10.10
N THR A 216 10.58 -9.11 -9.35
CA THR A 216 11.93 -9.54 -9.74
C THR A 216 12.40 -10.61 -8.77
N LEU A 217 12.83 -11.76 -9.29
CA LEU A 217 13.48 -12.81 -8.52
C LEU A 217 14.96 -12.84 -8.92
N ILE A 218 15.84 -12.93 -7.93
CA ILE A 218 17.28 -12.98 -8.14
C ILE A 218 17.76 -14.33 -7.60
N GLU A 219 18.30 -15.16 -8.48
CA GLU A 219 18.89 -16.45 -8.13
C GLU A 219 20.41 -16.40 -8.33
N GLU A 220 21.18 -16.58 -7.26
CA GLU A 220 22.65 -16.66 -7.37
C GLU A 220 23.06 -18.07 -7.80
N SER A 221 23.55 -18.21 -9.03
CA SER A 221 24.03 -19.47 -9.59
C SER A 221 25.56 -19.60 -9.41
N GLY A 222 26.00 -19.63 -8.15
CA GLY A 222 27.41 -19.74 -7.77
C GLY A 222 28.16 -18.41 -7.72
N ASN A 223 29.48 -18.47 -7.53
CA ASN A 223 30.29 -17.30 -7.15
C ASN A 223 30.45 -16.22 -8.24
N TYR A 224 30.06 -16.52 -9.49
CA TYR A 224 30.32 -15.64 -10.63
C TYR A 224 29.10 -15.50 -11.57
N LYS A 225 27.92 -15.95 -11.14
CA LYS A 225 26.71 -15.89 -11.96
C LYS A 225 25.49 -15.59 -11.11
N VAL A 226 24.69 -14.64 -11.56
CA VAL A 226 23.41 -14.26 -10.96
C VAL A 226 22.38 -14.24 -12.09
N ASP A 227 21.28 -14.96 -11.88
CA ASP A 227 20.16 -15.05 -12.80
C ASP A 227 19.02 -14.14 -12.32
N HIS A 228 18.55 -13.27 -13.21
CA HIS A 228 17.40 -12.39 -12.95
C HIS A 228 16.17 -12.96 -13.66
N ILE A 229 15.13 -13.29 -12.89
CA ILE A 229 13.87 -13.86 -13.41
C ILE A 229 12.77 -12.83 -13.21
N TYR A 230 12.09 -12.49 -14.29
CA TYR A 230 10.96 -11.54 -14.31
C TYR A 230 9.69 -12.31 -14.70
N PRO A 231 8.88 -12.80 -13.74
CA PRO A 231 7.63 -13.49 -14.05
C PRO A 231 6.64 -12.49 -14.64
N LEU A 232 6.20 -12.73 -15.87
CA LEU A 232 5.08 -12.01 -16.45
C LEU A 232 3.80 -12.57 -15.82
N ASN A 233 3.06 -11.72 -15.09
CA ASN A 233 1.69 -12.00 -14.63
C ASN A 233 0.67 -11.60 -15.69
#